data_AF-H5UUM8-F1
#
_entry.id   AF-H5UUM8-F1
#
_cell.length_a   1.000
_cell.length_b   1.000
_cell.length_c   1.000
_cell.angle_alpha   90.00
_cell.angle_beta   90.00
_cell.angle_gamma   90.00
#
_symmetry.space_group_name_H-M   'P 1'
#
loop_
_entity.id
_entity.type
_entity.pdbx_description
1 polymer ?
#
loop_
_entity_poly.entity_id
_entity_poly.type
_entity_poly.pdbx_seq_one_letter_code
_entity_poly.pdbx_strand_id
1 'polypeptide(L)' 'MTELQMQIVHRAQEALASLQAAEAEQDLHLAHIRLGELESLARTADEHDLDVPQLRPYAPQVA' A
#
# COMPACT_ATOMS: atom_id res chain seq x y z
N MET A 1 -13.53 -11.21 -5.90
CA MET A 1 -12.98 -9.86 -5.63
C MET A 1 -14.13 -8.89 -5.56
N THR A 2 -14.26 -8.17 -4.44
CA THR A 2 -15.24 -7.07 -4.31
C THR A 2 -14.75 -5.84 -5.08
N GLU A 3 -15.63 -4.88 -5.35
CA GLU A 3 -15.25 -3.60 -5.96
C GLU A 3 -14.18 -2.88 -5.13
N LEU A 4 -14.36 -2.87 -3.81
CA LEU A 4 -13.39 -2.33 -2.87
C LEU A 4 -12.01 -3.01 -3.00
N GLN A 5 -11.98 -4.35 -3.04
CA GLN A 5 -10.73 -5.11 -3.19
C GLN A 5 -10.03 -4.78 -4.52
N MET A 6 -10.77 -4.59 -5.62
CA MET A 6 -10.20 -4.16 -6.91
C MET A 6 -9.56 -2.78 -6.81
N GLN A 7 -10.24 -1.82 -6.17
CA GLN A 7 -9.73 -0.46 -5.99
C GLN A 7 -8.47 -0.45 -5.11
N ILE A 8 -8.46 -1.23 -4.02
CA ILE A 8 -7.29 -1.37 -3.13
C ILE A 8 -6.11 -1.97 -3.88
N VAL A 9 -6.33 -3.06 -4.63
CA VAL A 9 -5.28 -3.72 -5.42
C VAL A 9 -4.68 -2.76 -6.45
N HIS A 10 -5.53 -2.03 -7.18
CA HIS A 10 -5.08 -1.05 -8.18
C HIS A 10 -4.22 0.03 -7.55
N ARG A 11 -4.71 0.67 -6.48
CA ARG A 11 -3.95 1.73 -5.78
C ARG A 11 -2.65 1.22 -5.17
N ALA A 12 -2.65 0.02 -4.61
CA ALA A 12 -1.45 -0.60 -4.08
C ALA A 12 -0.39 -0.80 -5.18
N GLN A 13 -0.80 -1.23 -6.38
CA GLN A 13 0.11 -1.37 -7.52
C GLN A 13 0.71 -0.03 -7.95
N GLU A 14 -0.09 1.03 -8.02
CA GLU A 14 0.37 2.38 -8.36
C GLU A 14 1.34 2.92 -7.30
N ALA A 15 1.00 2.79 -6.02
CA ALA A 15 1.82 3.25 -4.92
C ALA A 15 3.15 2.49 -4.83
N LEU A 16 3.16 1.16 -5.05
CA LEU A 16 4.37 0.34 -5.09
C LEU A 16 5.30 0.75 -6.24
N ALA A 17 4.76 0.93 -7.44
CA ALA A 17 5.55 1.37 -8.59
C ALA A 17 6.13 2.78 -8.35
N SER A 18 5.35 3.69 -7.77
CA SER A 18 5.81 5.02 -7.41
C SER A 18 6.86 5.02 -6.29
N LEU A 19 6.74 4.12 -5.31
CA LEU A 19 7.72 3.96 -4.23
C LEU A 19 9.06 3.48 -4.80
N GLN A 20 9.04 2.45 -5.64
CA GLN A 20 10.25 1.94 -6.28
C GLN A 20 10.96 3.00 -7.12
N ALA A 21 10.20 3.84 -7.85
CA ALA A 21 10.76 4.96 -8.60
C ALA A 21 11.37 6.02 -7.67
N ALA A 22 10.66 6.41 -6.61
CA ALA A 22 11.15 7.37 -5.63
C ALA A 22 12.44 6.91 -4.93
N GLU A 23 12.53 5.62 -4.58
CA GLU A 23 13.75 5.02 -4.01
C GLU A 23 14.93 5.07 -4.97
N ALA A 24 14.68 4.75 -6.26
CA ALA A 24 15.72 4.80 -7.29
C ALA A 24 16.23 6.24 -7.55
N GLU A 25 15.33 7.23 -7.46
CA GLU A 25 15.64 8.66 -7.63
C GLU A 25 16.15 9.34 -6.35
N GLN A 26 16.21 8.60 -5.23
CA GLN A 26 16.52 9.13 -3.89
C GLN A 26 15.56 10.25 -3.45
N ASP A 27 14.33 10.27 -3.94
CA ASP A 27 13.27 11.17 -3.48
C ASP A 27 12.67 10.63 -2.19
N LEU A 28 13.31 10.97 -1.07
CA LEU A 28 12.92 10.55 0.27
C LEU A 28 11.52 11.06 0.66
N HIS A 29 11.10 12.21 0.13
CA HIS A 29 9.81 12.79 0.46
C HIS A 29 8.69 11.99 -0.19
N LEU A 30 8.81 11.72 -1.49
CA LEU A 30 7.84 10.91 -2.21
C LEU A 30 7.80 9.47 -1.68
N ALA A 31 8.97 8.88 -1.37
CA ALA A 31 9.03 7.56 -0.77
C ALA A 31 8.25 7.49 0.55
N HIS A 32 8.40 8.50 1.42
CA HIS A 32 7.65 8.58 2.68
C HIS A 32 6.13 8.69 2.47
N ILE A 33 5.69 9.49 1.49
CA ILE A 33 4.26 9.62 1.14
C ILE A 33 3.70 8.27 0.67
N ARG A 34 4.41 7.57 -0.24
CA ARG A 34 3.94 6.28 -0.78
C ARG A 34 3.93 5.18 0.26
N LEU A 35 4.88 5.19 1.20
CA LEU A 35 4.85 4.27 2.34
C LEU A 35 3.60 4.47 3.20
N GLY A 36 3.27 5.71 3.56
CA GLY A 36 2.07 6.01 4.33
C GLY A 36 0.77 5.65 3.60
N GLU A 37 0.73 5.79 2.27
CA GLU A 37 -0.40 5.33 1.45
C GLU A 37 -0.56 3.81 1.50
N LEU A 38 0.54 3.06 1.39
CA LEU A 38 0.52 1.59 1.46
C LEU A 38 0.08 1.10 2.85
N GLU A 39 0.53 1.74 3.91
CA GLU A 39 0.09 1.46 5.29
C GLU A 39 -1.41 1.74 5.47
N SER A 40 -1.91 2.85 4.91
CA SER A 40 -3.33 3.20 4.94
C SER A 40 -4.19 2.17 4.20
N LEU A 41 -3.76 1.77 2.99
CA LEU A 41 -4.43 0.74 2.20
C LEU A 41 -4.43 -0.62 2.91
N ALA A 42 -3.31 -0.97 3.56
CA ALA A 42 -3.21 -2.22 4.31
C ALA A 42 -4.18 -2.24 5.50
N ARG A 43 -4.32 -1.11 6.21
CA ARG A 43 -5.30 -0.95 7.28
C ARG A 43 -6.74 -1.07 6.78
N THR A 44 -7.08 -0.42 5.67
CA THR A 44 -8.42 -0.56 5.07
C THR A 44 -8.68 -2.01 4.63
N ALA A 45 -7.69 -2.71 4.09
CA ALA A 45 -7.85 -4.11 3.71
C ALA A 45 -8.14 -4.99 4.95
N ASP A 46 -7.41 -4.77 6.05
CA ASP A 46 -7.60 -5.46 7.33
C ASP A 46 -8.99 -5.19 7.94
N GLU A 47 -9.41 -3.92 8.00
CA GLU A 47 -10.73 -3.49 8.52
C GLU A 47 -11.92 -4.13 7.78
N HIS A 48 -11.71 -4.57 6.54
CA HIS A 48 -12.74 -5.16 5.68
C HIS A 48 -12.53 -6.67 5.42
N ASP A 49 -11.64 -7.33 6.16
CA ASP A 49 -11.30 -8.75 5.99
C ASP A 49 -10.88 -9.12 4.55
N LEU A 50 -10.20 -8.20 3.85
CA LEU A 50 -9.76 -8.37 2.47
C LEU A 50 -8.31 -8.87 2.41
N ASP A 51 -8.11 -10.06 1.83
CA ASP A 51 -6.75 -10.53 1.52
C ASP A 51 -6.18 -9.77 0.31
N VAL A 52 -5.16 -8.95 0.56
CA VAL A 52 -4.37 -8.25 -0.45
C VAL A 52 -2.89 -8.57 -0.21
N PRO A 53 -2.35 -9.62 -0.85
CA PRO A 53 -1.02 -10.15 -0.53
C PRO A 53 0.11 -9.12 -0.62
N GLN A 54 0.08 -8.21 -1.60
CA GLN A 54 1.11 -7.18 -1.75
C GLN A 54 1.12 -6.13 -0.62
N LEU A 55 0.05 -6.03 0.18
CA LEU A 55 -0.04 -5.09 1.29
C LEU A 55 0.41 -5.68 2.64
N ARG A 56 0.63 -6.99 2.72
CA ARG A 56 1.07 -7.67 3.96
C ARG A 56 2.32 -7.05 4.61
N PRO A 57 3.36 -6.60 3.88
CA PRO A 57 4.51 -5.94 4.49
C PRO A 57 4.18 -4.61 5.20
N TYR A 58 3.05 -4.00 4.87
CA TYR A 58 2.61 -2.69 5.36
C TYR A 58 1.42 -2.80 6.33
N ALA A 59 0.99 -4.03 6.63
CA ALA A 59 -0.06 -4.26 7.61
C ALA A 59 0.40 -3.74 8.99
N PRO A 60 -0.49 -3.12 9.77
CA PRO A 60 -0.16 -2.70 11.12
C PRO A 60 0.33 -3.92 11.90
N GLN A 61 1.56 -3.86 12.42
CA GLN A 61 2.03 -4.88 13.36
C GLN A 61 1.16 -4.76 14.60
N VAL A 62 0.26 -5.72 14.79
CA VAL A 62 -0.52 -5.84 16.02
C VAL A 62 0.51 -6.01 17.14
N ALA A 63 0.57 -5.03 18.04
CA ALA A 63 1.42 -5.06 19.23
C ALA A 63 0.92 -6.08 20.25
#